data_AF-A0A660U4J3-F1
#
_entry.id   AF-A0A660U4J3-F1
#
_cell.length_a   1.000
_cell.length_b   1.000
_cell.length_c   1.000
_cell.angle_alpha   90.00
_cell.angle_beta   90.00
_cell.angle_gamma   90.00
#
_symmetry.space_group_name_H-M   'P 1'
#
loop_
_entity.id
_entity.type
_entity.pdbx_description
1 polymer ?
#
loop_
_entity_poly.entity_id
_entity_poly.type
_entity_poly.pdbx_seq_one_letter_code
_entity_poly.pdbx_strand_id
1 'polypeptide(L)' 'MLLFDQLKALESKGEIINVGLVGGGFMGRGIVEVLEFAPGMRVAGVC' A
#
# COMPACT_ATOMS: atom_id res chain seq x y z
N MET A 1 15.18 -13.23 -2.23
CA MET A 1 14.97 -11.79 -1.97
C MET A 1 13.58 -11.64 -1.38
N LEU A 2 13.41 -10.92 -0.26
CA LEU A 2 12.11 -10.79 0.39
C LEU A 2 11.28 -9.71 -0.32
N LEU A 3 9.95 -9.88 -0.35
CA LEU A 3 9.02 -8.92 -0.94
C LEU A 3 9.18 -7.51 -0.33
N PHE A 4 9.43 -7.46 0.98
CA PHE A 4 9.63 -6.19 1.69
C PHE A 4 10.85 -5.41 1.17
N ASP A 5 11.95 -6.10 0.84
CA ASP A 5 13.15 -5.47 0.28
C ASP A 5 12.89 -4.92 -1.13
N GLN A 6 12.07 -5.63 -1.91
CA GLN A 6 11.64 -5.18 -3.24
C GLN A 6 10.79 -3.91 -3.16
N LEU A 7 9.87 -3.85 -2.21
CA LEU A 7 9.02 -2.70 -1.97
C LEU A 7 9.81 -1.47 -1.50
N LYS A 8 10.81 -1.67 -0.62
CA LYS A 8 11.77 -0.61 -0.26
C LYS A 8 12.59 -0.11 -1.45
N ALA A 9 12.98 -1.01 -2.35
CA ALA A 9 13.73 -0.64 -3.54
C ALA A 9 12.88 0.13 -4.58
N LEU A 10 11.56 -0.06 -4.61
CA LEU A 10 10.65 0.77 -5.38
C LEU A 10 10.57 2.19 -4.79
N GLU A 11 10.34 2.27 -3.49
CA GLU A 11 10.25 3.53 -2.77
C GLU A 11 11.53 4.38 -2.91
N SER A 12 12.71 3.77 -2.80
CA SER A 12 13.99 4.47 -2.94
C SER A 12 14.25 5.03 -4.35
N LYS A 13 13.57 4.49 -5.37
CA LYS A 13 13.57 5.02 -6.74
C LYS A 13 12.52 6.11 -6.96
N GLY A 14 11.70 6.40 -5.93
CA GLY A 14 10.56 7.31 -6.04
C GLY A 14 9.35 6.68 -6.74
N GLU A 15 9.34 5.36 -6.93
CA GLU A 15 8.21 4.63 -7.52
C GLU A 15 7.23 4.23 -6.41
N ILE A 16 5.93 4.42 -6.65
CA ILE A 16 4.87 4.09 -5.69
C ILE A 16 3.74 3.33 -6.37
N ILE A 17 3.31 2.23 -5.75
CA ILE A 17 2.12 1.48 -6.13
C ILE A 17 0.89 2.19 -5.54
N ASN A 18 0.00 2.66 -6.41
CA ASN A 18 -1.24 3.30 -6.02
C ASN A 18 -2.36 2.26 -5.91
N VAL A 19 -2.89 2.07 -4.72
CA VAL A 19 -3.95 1.09 -4.43
C VAL A 19 -5.31 1.77 -4.41
N GLY A 20 -6.23 1.34 -5.27
CA GLY A 20 -7.64 1.68 -5.18
C GLY A 20 -8.38 0.62 -4.37
N LEU A 21 -9.15 1.04 -3.37
CA LEU A 21 -9.89 0.15 -2.49
C LEU A 21 -11.40 0.28 -2.77
N VAL A 22 -12.08 -0.85 -3.00
CA VAL A 22 -13.54 -0.90 -3.14
C VAL A 22 -14.12 -1.50 -1.86
N GLY A 23 -14.89 -0.71 -1.13
CA GLY A 23 -15.49 -1.06 0.17
C GLY A 23 -14.74 -0.48 1.37
N GLY A 24 -15.21 0.66 1.89
CA GLY A 24 -14.67 1.33 3.10
C GLY A 24 -15.20 0.80 4.45
N GLY A 25 -15.75 -0.41 4.47
CA GLY A 25 -16.26 -1.06 5.69
C GLY A 25 -15.15 -1.54 6.63
N PHE A 26 -15.50 -2.37 7.61
CA PHE A 26 -14.55 -2.91 8.60
C PHE A 26 -13.28 -3.51 7.97
N MET A 27 -13.44 -4.35 6.93
CA MET A 27 -12.31 -4.95 6.22
C MET A 27 -11.47 -3.91 5.47
N GLY A 28 -12.11 -2.94 4.82
CA GLY A 28 -11.41 -1.89 4.10
C GLY A 28 -10.50 -1.08 5.00
N ARG A 29 -10.97 -0.74 6.22
CA ARG A 29 -10.15 -0.05 7.22
C ARG A 29 -8.92 -0.86 7.62
N GLY A 30 -9.08 -2.16 7.87
CA GLY A 30 -7.93 -3.03 8.17
C GLY A 30 -6.90 -3.09 7.04
N ILE A 31 -7.34 -3.06 5.77
CA ILE A 31 -6.42 -2.99 4.63
C ILE A 31 -5.69 -1.64 4.57
N VAL A 32 -6.37 -0.53 4.87
CA VAL A 32 -5.73 0.80 4.95
C VAL A 32 -4.64 0.78 6.03
N GLU A 33 -4.95 0.28 7.23
CA GLU A 33 -3.99 0.19 8.34
C GLU A 33 -2.76 -0.66 7.97
N VAL A 34 -2.92 -1.78 7.27
CA VAL A 34 -1.77 -2.60 6.82
C VAL A 34 -0.92 -1.87 5.79
N LEU A 35 -1.55 -1.14 4.86
CA LEU A 35 -0.84 -0.44 3.80
C LEU A 35 -0.05 0.79 4.31
N GLU A 36 -0.41 1.36 5.47
CA GLU A 36 0.40 2.41 6.12
C GLU A 36 1.82 1.95 6.47
N PHE A 37 2.03 0.65 6.68
CA PHE A 37 3.34 0.07 7.00
C PHE A 37 4.02 -0.60 5.80
N ALA A 38 3.40 -0.57 4.62
CA ALA A 38 3.94 -1.18 3.41
C ALA A 38 4.76 -0.15 2.60
N PRO A 39 6.10 -0.28 2.53
CA PRO A 39 6.93 0.67 1.79
C PRO A 39 6.58 0.67 0.30
N GLY A 40 6.67 1.83 -0.34
CA GLY A 40 6.39 1.96 -1.77
C GLY A 40 4.94 1.68 -2.17
N MET A 41 4.00 1.66 -1.22
CA MET A 41 2.57 1.50 -1.47
C MET A 41 1.79 2.63 -0.80
N ARG A 42 0.68 3.07 -1.42
CA ARG A 42 -0.27 3.99 -0.79
C ARG A 42 -1.69 3.75 -1.27
N VAL A 43 -2.66 4.07 -0.43
CA VAL A 43 -4.08 4.09 -0.82
C VAL A 43 -4.34 5.40 -1.59
N ALA A 44 -4.74 5.27 -2.86
CA ALA A 44 -5.04 6.41 -3.72
C ALA A 44 -6.51 6.82 -3.68
N GLY A 45 -7.41 5.90 -3.27
CA GLY A 45 -8.82 6.18 -3.13
C GLY A 45 -9.57 5.00 -2.53
N VAL A 46 -10.71 5.31 -1.90
CA VAL A 46 -11.67 4.34 -1.39
C VAL A 46 -13.04 4.68 -1.98
N CYS A 47 -13.75 3.71 -2.54
CA CYS A 47 -15.13 3.85 -2.98
C CYS A 47 -16.09 2.86 -2.32
#